data_AF-K2HDZ9-F1
#
_entry.id   AF-K2HDZ9-F1
#
_cell.length_a   1.000
_cell.length_b   1.000
_cell.length_c   1.000
_cell.angle_alpha   90.00
_cell.angle_beta   90.00
_cell.angle_gamma   90.00
#
_symmetry.space_group_name_H-M   'P 1'
#
loop_
_entity.id
_entity.type
_entity.pdbx_description
1 polymer ?
#
loop_
_entity_poly.entity_id
_entity_poly.type
_entity_poly.pdbx_seq_one_letter_code
_entity_poly.pdbx_strand_id
1 'polypeptide(L)'
;MTDAARAADLLKEHRASIDRLDAILVYTLGERFKHTQSVGRLKAEHDLPPSDPAREAQQIARLQALAKEADLDPDFARKFLAFVIAEVIQHHKKISGDQ
;
A
#
# COMPACT_ATOMS: atom_id res chain seq x y z
N MET A 1 2.97 41.05 10.91
CA MET A 1 2.81 40.11 9.78
C MET A 1 1.36 40.14 9.33
N THR A 2 1.09 40.09 8.03
CA THR A 2 -0.28 39.99 7.50
C THR A 2 -0.81 38.57 7.70
N ASP A 3 -2.14 38.43 7.73
CA ASP A 3 -2.79 37.11 7.84
C ASP A 3 -2.37 36.17 6.69
N ALA A 4 -2.24 36.72 5.48
CA ALA A 4 -1.77 36.00 4.30
C ALA A 4 -0.32 35.47 4.45
N ALA A 5 0.59 36.24 5.06
CA ALA A 5 1.96 35.79 5.29
C ALA A 5 2.01 34.64 6.30
N ARG A 6 1.21 34.73 7.38
CA ARG A 6 1.10 33.66 8.38
C ARG A 6 0.50 32.38 7.78
N ALA A 7 -0.52 32.50 6.94
CA ALA A 7 -1.12 31.36 6.25
C ALA A 7 -0.13 30.67 5.30
N ALA A 8 0.72 31.45 4.59
CA ALA A 8 1.75 30.90 3.71
C ALA A 8 2.80 30.09 4.48
N ASP A 9 3.23 30.57 5.65
CA ASP A 9 4.19 29.86 6.49
C ASP A 9 3.61 28.53 7.02
N LEU A 10 2.37 28.55 7.53
CA LEU A 10 1.68 27.32 7.97
C LEU A 10 1.49 26.32 6.84
N LEU A 11 1.13 26.79 5.63
CA LEU A 11 1.00 25.94 4.46
C LEU A 11 2.32 25.26 4.09
N LYS A 12 3.44 25.99 4.22
CA LYS A 12 4.78 25.45 3.98
C LYS A 12 5.13 24.35 4.98
N GLU A 13 4.82 24.54 6.26
CA GLU A 13 5.06 23.54 7.31
C GLU A 13 4.23 22.27 7.11
N HIS A 14 2.95 22.42 6.74
CA HIS A 14 2.09 21.28 6.40
C HIS A 14 2.63 20.52 5.18
N ARG A 15 3.01 21.20 4.11
CA ARG A 15 3.58 20.56 2.90
C ARG A 15 4.86 19.81 3.21
N ALA A 16 5.77 20.40 3.97
CA ALA A 16 6.99 19.71 4.40
C ALA A 16 6.69 18.44 5.21
N SER A 17 5.57 18.42 5.95
CA SER A 17 5.13 17.24 6.70
C SER A 17 4.52 16.17 5.80
N ILE A 18 3.73 16.58 4.80
CA ILE A 18 3.19 15.69 3.76
C ILE A 18 4.34 15.03 2.99
N ASP A 19 5.35 15.79 2.54
CA ASP A 19 6.49 15.25 1.80
C ASP A 19 7.24 14.16 2.60
N ARG A 20 7.35 14.32 3.92
CA ARG A 20 7.94 13.30 4.80
C ARG A 20 7.07 12.05 4.91
N LEU A 21 5.75 12.20 5.01
CA LEU A 21 4.83 11.07 5.04
C LEU A 21 4.82 10.32 3.71
N ASP A 22 4.87 11.03 2.58
CA ASP A 22 4.96 10.43 1.25
C ASP A 22 6.22 9.58 1.10
N ALA A 23 7.36 10.06 1.60
CA ALA A 23 8.59 9.27 1.61
C ALA A 23 8.41 7.96 2.41
N ILE A 24 7.80 8.02 3.60
CA ILE A 24 7.50 6.84 4.42
C ILE A 24 6.60 5.86 3.66
N LEU A 25 5.55 6.35 3.01
CA LEU A 25 4.63 5.52 2.23
C LEU A 25 5.37 4.80 1.10
N VAL A 26 6.20 5.51 0.33
CA VAL A 26 6.95 4.93 -0.80
C VAL A 26 7.95 3.87 -0.34
N TYR A 27 8.74 4.15 0.70
CA TYR A 27 9.69 3.15 1.22
C TYR A 27 8.98 1.92 1.80
N THR A 28 7.86 2.13 2.50
CA THR A 28 7.05 1.03 3.05
C THR A 28 6.47 0.15 1.94
N LEU A 29 5.97 0.77 0.86
CA LEU A 29 5.51 0.03 -0.31
C LEU A 29 6.65 -0.76 -0.94
N GLY A 30 7.83 -0.16 -1.10
CA GLY A 30 9.03 -0.84 -1.62
C GLY A 30 9.36 -2.12 -0.84
N GLU A 31 9.39 -2.05 0.48
CA GLU A 31 9.61 -3.22 1.34
C GLU A 31 8.48 -4.25 1.22
N ARG A 32 7.22 -3.79 1.19
CA ARG A 32 6.06 -4.67 1.00
C ARG A 32 6.16 -5.44 -0.33
N PHE A 33 6.55 -4.79 -1.42
CA PHE A 33 6.70 -5.42 -2.73
C PHE A 33 7.82 -6.47 -2.74
N LYS A 34 8.94 -6.23 -2.05
CA LYS A 34 10.01 -7.24 -1.89
C LYS A 34 9.48 -8.50 -1.21
N HIS A 35 8.71 -8.34 -0.14
CA HIS A 35 8.09 -9.48 0.55
C HIS A 35 7.09 -10.24 -0.32
N THR A 36 6.24 -9.55 -1.09
CA THR A 36 5.29 -10.24 -1.97
C THR A 36 5.98 -11.02 -3.08
N GLN A 37 7.10 -10.51 -3.61
CA GLN A 37 7.93 -11.26 -4.57
C GLN A 37 8.56 -12.50 -3.94
N SER A 38 9.08 -12.39 -2.72
CA SER A 38 9.62 -13.55 -1.99
C SER A 38 8.55 -14.60 -1.72
N VAL A 39 7.33 -14.19 -1.34
CA VAL A 39 6.19 -15.11 -1.20
C VAL A 39 5.83 -15.75 -2.55
N GLY A 40 5.85 -14.99 -3.64
CA GLY A 40 5.62 -15.51 -4.99
C GLY A 40 6.63 -16.59 -5.37
N ARG A 41 7.94 -16.34 -5.15
CA ARG A 41 9.00 -17.34 -5.37
C ARG A 41 8.82 -18.58 -4.52
N LEU A 42 8.57 -18.40 -3.22
CA LEU A 42 8.34 -19.51 -2.29
C LEU A 42 7.14 -20.37 -2.72
N LYS A 43 6.05 -19.74 -3.17
CA LYS A 43 4.89 -20.47 -3.68
C LYS A 43 5.23 -21.28 -4.92
N ALA A 44 5.96 -20.69 -5.87
CA ALA A 44 6.39 -21.37 -7.09
C ALA A 44 7.36 -22.54 -6.81
N GLU A 45 8.31 -22.37 -5.89
CA GLU A 45 9.28 -23.42 -5.51
C GLU A 45 8.62 -24.64 -4.84
N HIS A 46 7.42 -24.47 -4.27
CA HIS A 46 6.71 -25.51 -3.52
C HIS A 46 5.35 -25.88 -4.12
N ASP A 47 5.09 -25.52 -5.38
CA ASP A 47 3.81 -25.78 -6.09
C ASP A 47 2.57 -25.33 -5.29
N LEU A 48 2.70 -24.25 -4.51
CA LEU A 48 1.59 -23.70 -3.73
C LEU A 48 0.71 -22.80 -4.60
N PRO A 49 -0.61 -22.75 -4.32
CA PRO A 49 -1.53 -21.98 -5.14
C PRO A 49 -1.22 -20.47 -5.08
N PRO A 50 -1.33 -19.75 -6.21
CA PRO A 50 -1.05 -18.32 -6.27
C PRO A 50 -2.04 -17.49 -5.43
N SER A 51 -3.31 -17.90 -5.39
CA SER A 51 -4.36 -17.26 -4.57
C SER A 51 -4.66 -18.06 -3.30
N ASP A 52 -5.03 -17.34 -2.24
CA ASP A 52 -5.55 -17.89 -0.99
C ASP A 52 -6.74 -17.01 -0.56
N PRO A 53 -7.98 -17.37 -0.97
CA PRO A 53 -9.16 -16.53 -0.73
C PRO A 53 -9.44 -16.28 0.76
N ALA A 54 -9.14 -17.23 1.63
CA ALA A 54 -9.31 -17.07 3.07
C ALA A 54 -8.34 -16.03 3.62
N ARG A 55 -7.07 -16.08 3.17
CA ARG A 55 -6.06 -15.08 3.53
C ARG A 55 -6.37 -13.70 2.98
N GLU A 56 -6.92 -13.62 1.77
CA GLU A 56 -7.35 -12.36 1.14
C GLU A 56 -8.51 -11.71 1.92
N ALA A 57 -9.53 -12.48 2.29
CA ALA A 57 -10.64 -12.00 3.11
C ALA A 57 -10.19 -11.46 4.48
N GLN A 58 -9.28 -12.15 5.15
CA GLN A 58 -8.70 -11.70 6.42
C GLN A 58 -7.91 -10.39 6.27
N GLN A 59 -7.17 -10.21 5.17
CA GLN A 59 -6.43 -8.98 4.91
C GLN A 59 -7.37 -7.79 4.71
N ILE A 60 -8.47 -7.97 3.96
CA ILE A 60 -9.47 -6.93 3.75
C ILE A 60 -10.11 -6.52 5.08
N ALA A 61 -10.57 -7.50 5.88
CA ALA A 61 -11.19 -7.22 7.17
C ALA A 61 -10.26 -6.47 8.12
N ARG A 62 -9.00 -6.91 8.23
CA ARG A 62 -7.98 -6.22 9.05
C ARG A 62 -7.72 -4.80 8.56
N LEU A 63 -7.64 -4.58 7.25
CA LEU A 63 -7.39 -3.25 6.71
C LEU A 63 -8.57 -2.30 6.96
N GLN A 64 -9.81 -2.78 6.82
CA GLN A 64 -10.98 -1.97 7.15
C GLN A 64 -11.01 -1.57 8.62
N ALA A 65 -10.54 -2.44 9.53
CA ALA A 65 -10.40 -2.11 10.94
C ALA A 65 -9.32 -1.03 11.16
N LEU A 66 -8.13 -1.21 10.57
CA LEU A 66 -7.05 -0.22 10.65
C LEU A 66 -7.44 1.14 10.06
N ALA A 67 -8.22 1.15 8.98
CA ALA A 67 -8.73 2.39 8.38
C ALA A 67 -9.62 3.15 9.37
N LYS A 68 -10.54 2.45 10.05
CA LYS A 68 -11.39 3.06 11.08
C LYS A 68 -10.57 3.59 12.26
N GLU A 69 -9.57 2.84 12.72
CA GLU A 69 -8.67 3.27 13.80
C GLU A 69 -7.85 4.52 13.43
N ALA A 70 -7.51 4.66 12.15
CA ALA A 70 -6.73 5.78 11.62
C ALA A 70 -7.58 6.97 11.13
N ASP A 71 -8.89 6.96 11.37
CA ASP A 71 -9.85 7.95 10.83
C ASP A 71 -9.76 8.11 9.30
N LEU A 72 -9.50 7.00 8.61
CA LEU A 72 -9.44 6.89 7.16
C LEU A 72 -10.67 6.17 6.64
N ASP A 73 -11.24 6.66 5.53
CA ASP A 73 -12.36 5.99 4.86
C ASP A 73 -12.04 4.51 4.55
N PRO A 74 -12.77 3.54 5.14
CA PRO A 74 -12.54 2.12 4.88
C PRO A 74 -12.70 1.72 3.41
N ASP A 75 -13.50 2.47 2.65
CA ASP A 75 -13.68 2.24 1.21
C ASP A 75 -12.46 2.69 0.42
N PHE A 76 -11.89 3.83 0.77
CA PHE A 76 -10.60 4.28 0.24
C PHE A 76 -9.48 3.28 0.56
N ALA A 77 -9.36 2.83 1.81
CA ALA A 77 -8.35 1.86 2.21
C ALA A 77 -8.46 0.55 1.41
N ARG A 78 -9.69 0.04 1.21
CA ARG A 78 -9.95 -1.13 0.37
C ARG A 78 -9.50 -0.92 -1.08
N LYS A 79 -9.85 0.22 -1.70
CA LYS A 79 -9.44 0.55 -3.07
C LYS A 79 -7.92 0.62 -3.21
N PHE A 80 -7.26 1.26 -2.25
CA PHE A 80 -5.80 1.35 -2.21
C PHE A 80 -5.16 -0.04 -2.14
N LEU A 81 -5.63 -0.92 -1.26
CA LEU A 81 -5.10 -2.29 -1.19
C LEU A 81 -5.36 -3.08 -2.46
N ALA A 82 -6.55 -2.97 -3.04
CA ALA A 82 -6.87 -3.63 -4.31
C ALA A 82 -5.92 -3.19 -5.42
N PHE A 83 -5.60 -1.89 -5.50
CA PHE A 83 -4.60 -1.35 -6.40
C PHE A 83 -3.21 -1.96 -6.15
N VAL A 84 -2.73 -1.96 -4.90
CA VAL A 84 -1.41 -2.52 -4.57
C VAL A 84 -1.33 -4.02 -4.88
N ILE A 85 -2.38 -4.80 -4.62
CA ILE A 85 -2.42 -6.23 -4.93
C ILE A 85 -2.41 -6.46 -6.45
N ALA A 86 -3.18 -5.68 -7.21
CA ALA A 86 -3.19 -5.78 -8.67
C ALA A 86 -1.79 -5.55 -9.26
N GLU A 87 -1.04 -4.57 -8.73
CA GLU A 87 0.33 -4.29 -9.15
C GLU A 87 1.29 -5.48 -8.85
N VAL A 88 1.15 -6.10 -7.68
CA VAL A 88 1.92 -7.31 -7.32
C VAL A 88 1.65 -8.45 -8.32
N ILE A 89 0.38 -8.69 -8.66
CA ILE A 89 0.00 -9.77 -9.59
C ILE A 89 0.59 -9.51 -10.98
N GLN A 90 0.54 -8.27 -11.47
CA GLN A 90 1.16 -7.92 -12.76
C GLN A 90 2.67 -8.17 -12.74
N HIS A 91 3.36 -7.85 -11.64
CA HIS A 91 4.78 -8.15 -11.51
C HIS A 91 5.09 -9.64 -11.49
N HIS A 92 4.27 -10.46 -10.83
CA HIS A 92 4.45 -11.91 -10.85
C HIS A 92 4.28 -12.49 -12.26
N LYS A 93 3.25 -12.07 -13.02
CA LYS A 93 3.07 -12.52 -14.41
C LYS A 93 4.28 -12.23 -15.29
N LYS A 94 4.86 -11.03 -15.19
CA LYS A 94 6.08 -10.64 -15.92
C LYS A 94 7.29 -11.53 -15.57
N ILE A 95 7.40 -11.97 -14.32
CA ILE A 95 8.50 -12.82 -13.86
C ILE A 95 8.28 -14.28 -14.27
N SER A 96 7.05 -14.77 -14.23
CA SER A 96 6.69 -16.15 -14.59
C SER A 96 6.72 -16.43 -16.10
N GLY A 97 6.79 -15.38 -16.94
CA GLY A 97 6.69 -15.53 -18.40
C GLY A 97 5.29 -15.81 -18.92
N ASP A 98 4.28 -15.86 -18.03
CA ASP A 98 2.87 -15.99 -18.37
C ASP A 98 2.35 -14.64 -18.87
N GLN A 99 2.23 -14.50 -20.20
CA GLN A 99 1.50 -13.40 -20.84
C GLN A 99 0.01 -13.72 -20.94
#